data_AF-A0A1B0A964-F1
#
_entry.id   AF-A0A1B0A964-F1
#
_cell.length_a   1.000
_cell.length_b   1.000
_cell.length_c   1.000
_cell.angle_alpha   90.00
_cell.angle_beta   90.00
_cell.angle_gamma   90.00
#
_symmetry.space_group_name_H-M   'P 1'
#
loop_
_entity.id
_entity.type
_entity.pdbx_description
1 polymer ?
#
loop_
_entity_poly.entity_id
_entity_poly.type
_entity_poly.pdbx_seq_one_letter_code
_entity_poly.pdbx_strand_id
1 'polypeptide(L)'
;MGVQFFGGMGYLALLQVATFEGWMEVMADAVDARGVDLQPQREANLYAYIYFVIFIVCGSFFTLNLFIGVIIDNFNMLKKKYEGGVLEMFLTESQKHYYTAMKKLGRKKPQKVIKRPINHFLAMFYDLSNSRRDQAEVLKGTRRYRCLRLELHQEKLEALIGLRPHQWWLLSSYHVMSLISAAKI
;
A
#
# COMPACT_ATOMS: atom_id res chain seq x y z
N MET A 1 -7.18 42.62 -24.63
CA MET A 1 -6.36 41.50 -24.10
C MET A 1 -7.13 40.82 -22.96
N GLY A 2 -8.26 40.16 -23.23
CA GLY A 2 -9.16 39.70 -22.13
C GLY A 2 -10.15 38.57 -22.45
N VAL A 3 -10.18 38.03 -23.66
CA VAL A 3 -11.15 36.98 -24.05
C VAL A 3 -10.57 35.56 -23.88
N GLN A 4 -9.25 35.44 -23.74
CA GLN A 4 -8.55 34.15 -23.64
C GLN A 4 -8.62 33.50 -22.25
N PHE A 5 -8.97 34.26 -21.20
CA PHE A 5 -9.04 33.77 -19.83
C PHE A 5 -10.31 32.97 -19.53
N PHE A 6 -11.46 33.33 -20.12
CA PHE A 6 -12.75 32.71 -19.77
C PHE A 6 -12.85 31.24 -20.21
N GLY A 7 -12.27 30.87 -21.35
CA GLY A 7 -12.29 29.48 -21.83
C GLY A 7 -11.53 28.51 -20.93
N GLY A 8 -10.44 28.96 -20.29
CA GLY A 8 -9.65 28.13 -19.38
C GLY A 8 -10.32 27.89 -18.03
N MET A 9 -11.09 28.87 -17.53
CA MET A 9 -11.78 28.76 -16.24
C MET A 9 -12.83 27.64 -16.22
N GLY A 10 -13.54 27.44 -17.33
CA GLY A 10 -14.50 26.33 -17.46
C GLY A 10 -13.83 24.95 -17.40
N TYR A 11 -12.69 24.77 -18.08
CA TYR A 11 -11.92 23.52 -18.00
C TYR A 11 -11.39 23.25 -16.58
N LEU A 12 -10.92 24.29 -15.88
CA LEU A 12 -10.47 24.17 -14.50
C LEU A 12 -11.61 23.75 -13.56
N ALA A 13 -12.79 24.34 -13.71
CA ALA A 13 -13.97 23.96 -12.93
C ALA A 13 -14.38 22.50 -13.20
N LEU A 14 -14.40 22.06 -14.46
CA LEU A 14 -14.67 20.67 -14.81
C LEU A 14 -13.61 19.71 -14.27
N LEU A 15 -12.34 20.11 -14.26
CA LEU A 15 -11.26 19.32 -13.67
C LEU A 15 -11.42 19.15 -12.16
N GLN A 16 -11.75 20.23 -11.43
CA GLN A 16 -12.03 20.20 -9.99
C GLN A 16 -13.19 19.25 -9.66
N VAL A 17 -14.27 19.31 -10.46
CA VAL A 17 -15.40 18.39 -10.34
C VAL A 17 -14.98 16.95 -10.63
N ALA A 18 -14.16 16.72 -11.66
CA ALA A 18 -13.67 15.38 -11.99
C ALA A 18 -12.75 14.76 -10.92
N THR A 19 -12.03 15.59 -10.16
CA THR A 19 -11.17 15.13 -9.05
C THR A 19 -11.90 15.00 -7.71
N PHE A 20 -13.18 15.39 -7.64
CA PHE A 20 -13.97 15.44 -6.40
C PHE A 20 -13.37 16.33 -5.30
N GLU A 21 -12.65 17.38 -5.68
CA GLU A 21 -12.01 18.35 -4.77
C GLU A 21 -12.54 19.74 -5.08
N GLY A 22 -13.17 20.42 -4.12
CA GLY A 22 -13.83 21.72 -4.34
C GLY A 22 -15.09 21.68 -5.22
N TRP A 23 -15.53 20.49 -5.64
CA TRP A 23 -16.66 20.29 -6.56
C TRP A 23 -18.01 20.78 -6.02
N MET A 24 -18.19 20.76 -4.70
CA MET A 24 -19.42 21.20 -4.03
C MET A 24 -19.69 22.69 -4.24
N GLU A 25 -18.65 23.53 -4.18
CA GLU A 25 -18.76 24.97 -4.38
C GLU A 25 -19.12 25.29 -5.83
N VAL A 26 -18.43 24.65 -6.77
CA VAL A 26 -18.71 24.77 -8.21
C VAL A 26 -20.14 24.34 -8.55
N MET A 27 -20.60 23.22 -7.96
CA MET A 27 -21.96 22.73 -8.19
C MET A 27 -23.02 23.63 -7.55
N ALA A 28 -22.77 24.15 -6.34
CA ALA A 28 -23.68 25.08 -5.67
C ALA A 28 -23.85 26.37 -6.48
N ASP A 29 -22.74 26.98 -6.91
CA ASP A 29 -22.76 28.20 -7.72
C ASP A 29 -23.48 28.00 -9.06
N ALA A 30 -23.31 26.83 -9.69
CA ALA A 30 -23.98 26.48 -10.94
C ALA A 30 -25.49 26.22 -10.77
N VAL A 31 -25.91 25.66 -9.64
CA VAL A 31 -27.32 25.39 -9.33
C VAL A 31 -28.08 26.66 -8.97
N ASP A 32 -27.40 27.61 -8.32
CA ASP A 32 -28.00 28.89 -7.92
C ASP A 32 -28.02 29.92 -9.08
N ALA A 33 -27.37 29.60 -10.20
CA ALA A 33 -27.30 30.46 -11.38
C ALA A 33 -28.67 30.60 -12.07
N ARG A 34 -29.08 31.84 -12.35
CA ARG A 34 -30.37 32.17 -13.00
C ARG A 34 -30.24 32.69 -14.42
N GLY A 35 -29.23 33.50 -14.68
CA GLY A 35 -29.03 34.20 -15.95
C GLY A 35 -27.95 35.25 -15.83
N VAL A 36 -27.57 35.84 -16.97
CA VAL A 36 -26.55 36.89 -17.02
C VAL A 36 -27.08 38.13 -16.28
N ASP A 37 -26.24 38.76 -15.46
CA ASP A 37 -26.54 39.96 -14.67
C ASP A 37 -27.69 39.82 -13.65
N LEU A 38 -28.09 38.59 -13.32
CA LEU A 38 -29.06 38.30 -12.26
C LEU A 38 -28.35 37.76 -11.02
N GLN A 39 -28.72 38.27 -9.84
CA GLN A 39 -28.22 37.73 -8.58
C GLN A 39 -28.61 36.24 -8.46
N PRO A 40 -27.70 35.34 -8.04
CA PRO A 40 -28.02 33.94 -7.74
C PRO A 40 -29.13 33.83 -6.70
N GLN A 41 -29.94 32.79 -6.85
CA GLN A 41 -31.00 32.44 -5.91
C GLN A 41 -30.94 30.95 -5.64
N ARG A 42 -31.16 30.58 -4.39
CA ARG A 42 -31.04 29.19 -3.95
C ARG A 42 -31.90 28.26 -4.82
N GLU A 43 -31.26 27.22 -5.37
CA GLU A 43 -31.91 26.13 -6.12
C GLU A 43 -32.69 26.60 -7.38
N ALA A 44 -32.27 27.69 -8.01
CA ALA A 44 -33.00 28.24 -9.16
C ALA A 44 -32.86 27.39 -10.45
N ASN A 45 -31.76 26.64 -10.61
CA ASN A 45 -31.51 25.75 -11.75
C ASN A 45 -31.21 24.31 -11.30
N LEU A 46 -32.24 23.58 -10.87
CA LEU A 46 -32.13 22.19 -10.46
C LEU A 46 -31.62 21.24 -11.57
N TYR A 47 -31.80 21.60 -12.85
CA TYR A 47 -31.32 20.80 -13.98
C TYR A 47 -29.78 20.73 -14.05
N ALA A 48 -29.07 21.67 -13.42
CA ALA A 48 -27.61 21.66 -13.34
C ALA A 48 -27.07 20.42 -12.60
N TYR A 49 -27.79 19.89 -11.60
CA TYR A 49 -27.40 18.63 -10.93
C TYR A 49 -27.30 17.46 -11.91
N ILE A 50 -28.27 17.35 -12.82
CA ILE A 50 -28.32 16.25 -13.80
C ILE A 50 -27.11 16.31 -14.72
N TYR A 51 -26.69 17.51 -15.14
CA TYR A 51 -25.48 17.70 -15.93
C TYR A 51 -24.24 17.16 -15.22
N PHE A 52 -24.02 17.53 -13.96
CA PHE A 52 -22.85 17.08 -13.19
C PHE A 52 -22.89 15.58 -12.89
N VAL A 53 -24.06 15.00 -12.63
CA VAL A 53 -24.19 13.55 -12.41
C VAL A 53 -23.80 12.78 -13.67
N ILE A 54 -24.29 13.19 -14.85
CA ILE A 54 -23.92 12.54 -16.12
C ILE A 54 -22.42 12.74 -16.40
N PHE A 55 -21.90 13.95 -16.17
CA PHE A 55 -20.48 14.25 -16.36
C PHE A 55 -19.58 13.39 -15.46
N ILE A 56 -19.94 13.21 -14.19
CA ILE A 56 -19.17 12.37 -13.25
C ILE A 56 -19.26 10.90 -13.66
N VAL A 57 -20.47 10.37 -13.92
CA VAL A 57 -20.63 8.94 -14.24
C VAL A 57 -19.94 8.59 -15.55
N CYS A 58 -20.22 9.34 -16.63
CA CYS A 58 -19.61 9.09 -17.93
C CYS A 58 -18.12 9.46 -17.89
N GLY A 59 -17.78 10.63 -17.36
CA GLY A 59 -16.40 11.12 -17.28
C GLY A 59 -15.51 10.18 -16.51
N SER A 60 -15.85 9.83 -15.27
CA SER A 60 -15.02 8.93 -14.45
C SER A 60 -14.93 7.52 -15.05
N PHE A 61 -16.03 6.96 -15.57
CA PHE A 61 -15.99 5.63 -16.15
C PHE A 61 -15.15 5.57 -17.43
N PHE A 62 -15.29 6.53 -18.34
CA PHE A 62 -14.51 6.52 -19.58
C PHE A 62 -13.06 6.94 -19.34
N THR A 63 -12.81 8.01 -18.59
CA THR A 63 -11.44 8.55 -18.41
C THR A 63 -10.58 7.66 -17.54
N LEU A 64 -11.07 7.16 -16.39
CA LEU A 64 -10.26 6.31 -15.52
C LEU A 64 -9.95 4.96 -16.19
N ASN A 65 -10.96 4.33 -16.81
CA ASN A 65 -10.75 3.02 -17.43
C ASN A 65 -9.83 3.12 -18.66
N LEU A 66 -9.98 4.14 -19.50
CA LEU A 66 -9.10 4.37 -20.64
C LEU A 66 -7.68 4.72 -20.19
N PHE A 67 -7.55 5.58 -19.17
CA PHE A 67 -6.25 5.98 -18.66
C PHE A 67 -5.49 4.79 -18.07
N ILE A 68 -6.13 3.99 -17.22
CA ILE A 68 -5.54 2.77 -16.65
C ILE A 68 -5.15 1.80 -17.76
N GLY A 69 -5.99 1.62 -18.80
CA GLY A 69 -5.68 0.78 -19.95
C GLY A 69 -4.41 1.21 -20.68
N VAL A 70 -4.30 2.49 -21.06
CA VAL A 70 -3.12 3.04 -21.75
C VAL A 70 -1.86 2.94 -20.88
N ILE A 71 -1.98 3.16 -19.57
CA ILE A 71 -0.87 3.06 -18.63
C ILE A 71 -0.40 1.61 -18.51
N ILE A 72 -1.32 0.65 -18.34
CA ILE A 72 -1.01 -0.78 -18.26
C ILE A 72 -0.36 -1.25 -19.57
N ASP A 73 -0.87 -0.84 -20.72
CA ASP A 73 -0.31 -1.20 -22.02
C ASP A 73 1.10 -0.64 -22.19
N ASN A 74 1.35 0.60 -21.77
CA ASN A 74 2.70 1.17 -21.73
C ASN A 74 3.63 0.38 -20.81
N PHE A 75 3.19 0.04 -19.59
CA PHE A 75 3.98 -0.77 -18.66
C PHE A 75 4.25 -2.17 -19.21
N ASN A 76 3.30 -2.76 -19.93
CA ASN A 76 3.49 -4.05 -20.59
C ASN A 76 4.50 -3.98 -21.74
N MET A 77 4.49 -2.90 -22.53
CA MET A 77 5.52 -2.65 -23.55
C MET A 77 6.90 -2.47 -22.93
N LEU A 78 6.99 -1.73 -21.83
CA LEU A 78 8.24 -1.51 -21.11
C LEU A 78 8.73 -2.81 -20.47
N LYS A 79 7.85 -3.60 -19.86
CA LYS A 79 8.18 -4.95 -19.35
C LYS A 79 8.73 -5.88 -20.44
N LYS A 80 8.27 -5.79 -21.69
CA LYS A 80 8.84 -6.58 -22.80
C LYS A 80 10.26 -6.15 -23.17
N LYS A 81 10.61 -4.86 -22.99
CA LYS A 81 11.97 -4.35 -23.20
C LYS A 81 12.92 -4.74 -22.06
N TYR A 82 12.41 -4.88 -20.84
CA TYR A 82 13.19 -5.27 -19.66
C TYR A 82 12.91 -6.73 -19.28
N GLU A 83 13.75 -7.64 -19.76
CA GLU A 83 13.59 -9.11 -19.68
C GLU A 83 13.37 -9.67 -18.26
N GLY A 84 13.74 -8.95 -17.19
CA GLY A 84 13.62 -9.43 -15.81
C GLY A 84 12.37 -8.97 -15.02
N GLY A 85 11.39 -8.37 -15.70
CA GLY A 85 10.07 -8.05 -15.11
C GLY A 85 9.93 -6.63 -14.56
N VAL A 86 8.74 -6.31 -14.04
CA VAL A 86 8.33 -4.93 -13.68
C VAL A 86 9.27 -4.27 -12.68
N LEU A 87 9.80 -5.04 -11.72
CA LEU A 87 10.70 -4.51 -10.69
C LEU A 87 12.01 -4.00 -11.28
N GLU A 88 12.52 -4.63 -12.34
CA GLU A 88 13.78 -4.20 -12.97
C GLU A 88 13.64 -2.91 -13.77
N MET A 89 12.42 -2.51 -14.15
CA MET A 89 12.15 -1.23 -14.79
C MET A 89 12.39 -0.03 -13.86
N PHE A 90 12.20 -0.22 -12.55
CA PHE A 90 12.31 0.84 -11.54
C PHE A 90 13.65 0.84 -10.79
N LEU A 91 14.47 -0.18 -10.97
CA LEU A 91 15.74 -0.33 -10.27
C LEU A 91 16.89 0.14 -11.16
N THR A 92 17.87 0.80 -10.54
CA THR A 92 19.15 1.07 -11.20
C THR A 92 19.99 -0.21 -11.28
N GLU A 93 21.00 -0.23 -12.14
CA GLU A 93 21.85 -1.40 -12.39
C GLU A 93 22.58 -1.90 -11.12
N SER A 94 23.06 -0.98 -10.28
CA SER A 94 23.68 -1.31 -8.99
C SER A 94 22.69 -1.93 -7.99
N GLN A 95 21.46 -1.40 -7.95
CA GLN A 95 20.38 -1.94 -7.11
C GLN A 95 19.92 -3.32 -7.58
N LYS A 96 19.90 -3.57 -8.90
CA LYS A 96 19.57 -4.87 -9.48
C LYS A 96 20.57 -5.95 -9.06
N HIS A 97 21.87 -5.64 -9.07
CA HIS A 97 22.90 -6.57 -8.57
C HIS A 97 22.71 -6.89 -7.09
N TYR A 98 22.44 -5.86 -6.27
CA TYR A 98 22.15 -6.04 -4.85
C TYR A 98 20.91 -6.91 -4.61
N TYR A 99 19.80 -6.61 -5.29
CA TYR A 99 18.55 -7.37 -5.19
C TYR A 99 18.77 -8.85 -5.59
N THR A 100 19.52 -9.10 -6.66
CA THR A 100 19.82 -10.45 -7.13
C THR A 100 20.66 -11.23 -6.12
N ALA A 101 21.65 -10.59 -5.49
CA ALA A 101 22.45 -11.18 -4.43
C ALA A 101 21.60 -11.54 -3.21
N MET A 102 20.73 -10.63 -2.76
CA MET A 102 19.80 -10.86 -1.65
C MET A 102 18.83 -12.00 -1.94
N LYS A 103 18.25 -12.05 -3.14
CA LYS A 103 17.35 -13.14 -3.57
C LYS A 103 18.06 -14.49 -3.61
N LYS A 104 19.33 -14.54 -4.04
CA LYS A 104 20.16 -15.76 -3.99
C LYS A 104 20.44 -16.21 -2.55
N LEU A 105 20.74 -15.27 -1.65
CA LEU A 105 21.01 -15.57 -0.25
C LEU A 105 19.77 -16.11 0.47
N GLY A 106 18.59 -15.55 0.21
CA GLY A 106 17.34 -16.07 0.78
C GLY A 106 16.98 -17.49 0.33
N ARG A 107 17.43 -17.93 -0.85
CA ARG A 107 17.22 -19.30 -1.37
C ARG A 107 18.21 -20.32 -0.81
N LYS A 108 19.38 -19.87 -0.33
CA LYS A 108 20.44 -20.78 0.14
C LYS A 108 20.24 -21.08 1.62
N LYS A 109 19.96 -22.36 1.94
CA LYS A 109 19.96 -22.80 3.35
C LYS A 109 21.39 -22.62 3.92
N PRO A 110 21.54 -22.10 5.14
CA PRO A 110 22.84 -21.97 5.78
C PRO A 110 23.42 -23.37 6.00
N GLN A 111 24.58 -23.65 5.40
CA GLN A 111 25.30 -24.89 5.61
C GLN A 111 26.26 -24.71 6.78
N LYS A 112 26.20 -25.60 7.78
CA LYS A 112 27.20 -25.64 8.84
C LYS A 112 28.49 -26.23 8.26
N VAL A 113 29.56 -25.42 8.18
CA VAL A 113 30.85 -25.79 7.56
C VAL A 113 31.86 -26.33 8.58
N ILE A 114 31.53 -26.34 9.87
CA ILE A 114 32.49 -26.70 10.92
C ILE A 114 32.85 -28.20 10.77
N LYS A 115 34.11 -28.46 10.43
CA LYS A 115 34.67 -29.81 10.32
C LYS A 115 34.98 -30.34 11.72
N ARG A 116 34.73 -31.64 11.95
CA ARG A 116 35.01 -32.30 13.24
C ARG A 116 36.52 -32.24 13.54
N PRO A 117 36.94 -31.81 14.74
CA PRO A 117 38.36 -31.83 15.12
C PRO A 117 38.87 -33.27 15.24
N ILE A 118 40.15 -33.49 14.92
CA ILE A 118 40.78 -34.83 14.86
C ILE A 118 40.95 -35.43 16.26
N ASN A 119 41.21 -34.59 17.26
CA ASN A 119 41.48 -35.02 18.63
C ASN A 119 40.22 -35.56 19.31
N HIS A 120 40.27 -36.79 19.83
CA HIS A 120 39.12 -37.48 20.42
C HIS A 120 38.46 -36.70 21.58
N PHE A 121 39.25 -36.05 22.43
CA PHE A 121 38.74 -35.20 23.52
C PHE A 121 38.01 -33.95 22.99
N LEU A 122 38.58 -33.23 22.02
CA LEU A 122 37.91 -32.08 21.40
C LEU A 122 36.68 -32.50 20.61
N ALA A 123 36.72 -33.68 20.00
CA ALA A 123 35.60 -34.23 19.25
C ALA A 123 34.41 -34.56 20.18
N MET A 124 34.69 -35.04 21.40
CA MET A 124 33.66 -35.26 22.41
C MET A 124 32.97 -33.95 22.83
N PHE A 125 33.72 -32.88 23.09
CA PHE A 125 33.15 -31.57 23.40
C PHE A 125 32.41 -30.95 22.21
N TYR A 126 32.90 -31.17 20.99
CA TYR A 126 32.23 -30.76 19.75
C TYR A 126 30.90 -31.48 19.56
N ASP A 127 30.87 -32.80 19.77
CA ASP A 127 29.67 -33.63 19.65
C ASP A 127 28.65 -33.31 20.76
N LEU A 128 29.12 -32.94 21.96
CA LEU A 128 28.29 -32.46 23.06
C LEU A 128 27.66 -31.09 22.75
N SER A 129 28.47 -30.10 22.35
CA SER A 129 28.01 -28.73 22.06
C SER A 129 27.13 -28.63 20.81
N ASN A 130 27.30 -29.53 19.83
CA ASN A 130 26.47 -29.57 18.64
C ASN A 130 25.21 -30.45 18.82
N SER A 131 24.96 -30.98 20.03
CA SER A 131 23.77 -31.76 20.38
C SER A 131 22.47 -30.99 20.08
N ARG A 132 21.42 -31.71 19.71
CA ARG A 132 20.11 -31.12 19.35
C ARG A 132 19.45 -30.34 20.50
N ARG A 133 19.82 -30.62 21.76
CA ARG A 133 19.27 -29.95 22.95
C ARG A 133 19.76 -28.50 23.04
N ASP A 134 21.07 -28.29 22.96
CA ASP A 134 21.70 -26.97 23.04
C ASP A 134 21.25 -26.06 21.90
N GLN A 135 21.12 -26.61 20.68
CA GLN A 135 20.58 -25.88 19.54
C GLN A 135 19.11 -25.49 19.72
N ALA A 136 18.28 -26.40 20.25
CA ALA A 136 16.88 -26.13 20.50
C ALA A 136 16.69 -25.08 21.60
N GLU A 137 17.58 -25.03 22.59
CA GLU A 137 17.54 -24.05 23.67
C GLU A 137 17.94 -22.64 23.22
N VAL A 138 18.97 -22.51 22.39
CA VAL A 138 19.31 -21.23 21.72
C VAL A 138 18.18 -20.75 20.80
N LEU A 139 17.53 -21.68 20.09
CA LEU A 139 16.35 -21.37 19.26
C LEU A 139 15.13 -20.96 20.11
N LYS A 140 14.92 -21.55 21.28
CA LYS A 140 13.89 -21.14 22.24
C LYS A 140 14.19 -19.73 22.79
N GLY A 141 15.45 -19.45 23.14
CA GLY A 141 15.90 -18.12 23.56
C GLY A 141 15.66 -17.05 22.48
N THR A 142 15.98 -17.36 21.22
CA THR A 142 15.75 -16.45 20.09
C THR A 142 14.26 -16.21 19.81
N ARG A 143 13.42 -17.25 19.93
CA ARG A 143 11.95 -17.10 19.84
C ARG A 143 11.39 -16.28 21.00
N ARG A 144 11.90 -16.49 22.22
CA ARG A 144 11.51 -15.72 23.41
C ARG A 144 11.86 -14.24 23.26
N TYR A 145 13.05 -13.92 22.75
CA TYR A 145 13.45 -12.55 22.45
C TYR A 145 12.58 -11.89 21.36
N ARG A 146 12.14 -12.67 20.36
CA ARG A 146 11.22 -12.18 19.32
C ARG A 146 9.81 -11.95 19.86
N CYS A 147 9.29 -12.85 20.71
CA CYS A 147 8.02 -12.66 21.43
C CYS A 147 8.06 -11.42 22.32
N LEU A 148 9.07 -11.32 23.20
CA LEU A 148 9.26 -10.16 24.09
C LEU A 148 9.38 -8.84 23.33
N ARG A 149 10.05 -8.84 22.16
CA ARG A 149 10.14 -7.64 21.32
C ARG A 149 8.79 -7.25 20.73
N LEU A 150 7.95 -8.21 20.35
CA LEU A 150 6.61 -7.94 19.82
C LEU A 150 5.65 -7.49 20.93
N GLU A 151 5.74 -8.10 22.12
CA GLU A 151 4.99 -7.70 23.33
C GLU A 151 5.35 -6.27 23.75
N LEU A 152 6.65 -5.93 23.81
CA LEU A 152 7.10 -4.58 24.13
C LEU A 152 6.65 -3.54 23.07
N HIS A 153 6.51 -3.97 21.80
CA HIS A 153 6.07 -3.08 20.74
C HIS A 153 4.55 -2.85 20.78
N GLN A 154 3.78 -3.89 21.13
CA GLN A 154 2.35 -3.79 21.40
C GLN A 154 2.10 -2.88 22.61
N GLU A 155 2.71 -3.12 23.76
CA GLU A 155 2.51 -2.29 24.97
C GLU A 155 2.84 -0.81 24.72
N LYS A 156 3.90 -0.51 23.95
CA LYS A 156 4.21 0.87 23.53
C LYS A 156 3.14 1.48 22.64
N LEU A 157 2.55 0.70 21.74
CA LEU A 157 1.41 1.13 20.92
C LEU A 157 0.18 1.36 21.82
N GLU A 158 -0.13 0.48 22.77
CA GLU A 158 -1.27 0.66 23.68
C GLU A 158 -1.11 1.93 24.54
N ALA A 159 0.10 2.19 25.04
CA ALA A 159 0.43 3.38 25.83
C ALA A 159 0.34 4.69 25.03
N LEU A 160 0.66 4.66 23.73
CA LEU A 160 0.53 5.82 22.83
C LEU A 160 -0.92 6.11 22.44
N ILE A 161 -1.79 5.09 22.39
CA ILE A 161 -3.19 5.22 21.96
C ILE A 161 -4.15 5.41 23.15
N GLY A 162 -3.67 5.23 24.39
CA GLY A 162 -4.45 5.49 25.63
C GLY A 162 -5.62 4.53 25.85
N LEU A 163 -5.62 3.37 25.19
CA LEU A 163 -6.73 2.41 25.23
C LEU A 163 -6.68 1.55 26.51
N ARG A 164 -7.82 1.44 27.20
CA ARG A 164 -7.96 0.63 28.43
C ARG A 164 -8.15 -0.88 28.13
N PRO A 165 -7.74 -1.79 29.05
CA PRO A 165 -7.77 -3.25 28.86
C PRO A 165 -9.09 -3.86 28.37
N HIS A 166 -10.24 -3.27 28.69
CA HIS A 166 -11.55 -3.78 28.28
C HIS A 166 -11.91 -3.50 26.81
N GLN A 167 -11.20 -2.58 26.13
CA GLN A 167 -11.45 -2.23 24.72
C GLN A 167 -10.83 -3.27 23.76
N TRP A 168 -9.95 -4.15 24.25
CA TRP A 168 -9.28 -5.19 23.46
C TRP A 168 -10.20 -6.30 22.95
N TRP A 169 -11.31 -6.57 23.65
CA TRP A 169 -12.30 -7.58 23.22
C TRP A 169 -12.97 -7.21 21.89
N LEU A 170 -13.13 -5.91 21.62
CA LEU A 170 -13.72 -5.43 20.37
C LEU A 170 -12.74 -5.63 19.21
N LEU A 171 -11.47 -5.26 19.36
CA LEU A 171 -10.45 -5.38 18.31
C LEU A 171 -10.04 -6.84 18.01
N SER A 172 -9.95 -7.71 19.02
CA SER A 172 -9.66 -9.13 18.84
C SER A 172 -10.73 -9.84 18.01
N SER A 173 -12.00 -9.47 18.21
CA SER A 173 -13.14 -10.00 17.44
C SER A 173 -13.06 -9.64 15.95
N TYR A 174 -12.62 -8.42 15.61
CA TYR A 174 -12.47 -7.99 14.22
C TYR A 174 -11.29 -8.66 13.51
N HIS A 175 -10.17 -8.90 14.21
CA HIS A 175 -8.99 -9.50 13.61
C HIS A 175 -9.13 -11.02 13.41
N VAL A 176 -9.79 -11.73 14.33
CA VAL A 176 -10.09 -13.16 14.20
C VAL A 176 -11.14 -13.41 13.10
N MET A 177 -12.15 -12.55 12.96
CA MET A 177 -13.12 -12.64 11.85
C MET A 177 -12.48 -12.42 10.47
N SER A 178 -11.55 -11.46 10.35
CA SER A 178 -10.84 -11.19 9.09
C SER A 178 -9.90 -12.33 8.69
N LEU A 179 -9.20 -12.94 9.65
CA LEU A 179 -8.32 -14.08 9.41
C LEU A 179 -9.08 -15.37 9.05
N ILE A 180 -10.28 -15.58 9.60
CA ILE A 180 -11.14 -16.72 9.24
C ILE A 180 -11.75 -16.53 7.85
N SER A 181 -12.07 -15.29 7.45
CA SER A 181 -12.58 -15.00 6.10
C SER A 181 -11.50 -15.13 5.01
N ALA A 182 -10.24 -14.85 5.32
CA ALA A 182 -9.13 -14.99 4.38
C ALA A 182 -8.67 -16.45 4.17
N ALA A 183 -9.07 -17.38 5.06
CA ALA A 183 -8.71 -18.80 4.98
C ALA A 183 -9.75 -19.68 4.25
N LYS A 184 -10.82 -19.08 3.71
CA LYS A 184 -11.91 -19.79 2.99
C LYS A 184 -12.06 -19.40 1.52
N ILE A 185 -11.03 -18.79 0.93
CA ILE A 185 -10.89 -18.56 -0.52
C ILE A 185 -9.56 -19.17 -0.96
#